data_AF-A0A942IPG9-F1
#
_entry.id   AF-A0A942IPG9-F1
#
_cell.length_a   1.000
_cell.length_b   1.000
_cell.length_c   1.000
_cell.angle_alpha   90.00
_cell.angle_beta   90.00
_cell.angle_gamma   90.00
#
_symmetry.space_group_name_H-M   'P 1'
#
loop_
_entity.id
_entity.type
_entity.pdbx_description
1 polymer ?
#
loop_
_entity_poly.entity_id
_entity_poly.type
_entity_poly.pdbx_seq_one_letter_code
_entity_poly.pdbx_strand_id
1 'polypeptide(L)' 'MEKQISVEDYSKMPHTIIIKPYEDGGYFAMIAEFPGCMTEADTWAETYEMIVGAKEAWIEATLEMGLVLISC' A
#
# COMPACT_ATOMS: atom_id res chain seq x y z
N MET A 1 20.45 -7.61 -17.64
CA MET A 1 20.68 -6.56 -16.62
C MET A 1 19.38 -6.43 -15.86
N GLU A 2 19.26 -7.15 -14.76
CA GLU A 2 18.08 -7.15 -13.90
C GLU A 2 18.08 -5.83 -13.14
N LYS A 3 17.14 -4.95 -13.50
CA LYS A 3 17.08 -3.59 -12.95
C LYS A 3 16.59 -3.71 -11.52
N GLN A 4 17.47 -3.45 -10.56
CA GLN A 4 17.12 -3.32 -9.16
C GLN A 4 16.33 -2.02 -9.01
N ILE A 5 15.00 -2.11 -9.04
CA ILE A 5 14.12 -0.96 -8.83
C ILE A 5 14.06 -0.72 -7.33
N SER A 6 14.35 0.52 -6.89
CA SER A 6 14.40 0.86 -5.47
C SER A 6 13.00 1.06 -4.89
N VAL A 7 12.84 0.94 -3.57
CA VAL A 7 11.58 1.21 -2.84
C VAL A 7 11.06 2.61 -3.18
N GLU A 8 11.97 3.59 -3.30
CA GLU A 8 11.64 4.97 -3.64
C GLU A 8 11.06 5.11 -5.05
N ASP A 9 11.50 4.30 -6.01
CA ASP A 9 10.99 4.35 -7.39
C ASP A 9 9.54 3.86 -7.45
N TYR A 10 9.21 2.80 -6.70
CA TYR A 10 7.83 2.32 -6.58
C TYR A 10 6.97 3.26 -5.75
N SER A 11 7.47 3.77 -4.62
CA SER A 11 6.68 4.69 -3.78
C SER A 11 6.27 5.98 -4.51
N LYS A 12 7.07 6.43 -5.48
CA LYS A 12 6.79 7.60 -6.35
C LYS A 12 5.78 7.32 -7.46
N MET A 13 5.44 6.06 -7.74
CA MET A 13 4.40 5.75 -8.71
C MET A 13 3.02 6.09 -8.15
N PRO A 14 2.08 6.56 -9.00
CA PRO A 14 0.72 6.80 -8.58
C PRO A 14 0.06 5.47 -8.22
N HIS A 15 -0.31 5.31 -6.95
CA HIS A 15 -1.02 4.14 -6.44
C HIS A 15 -2.45 4.48 -6.06
N THR A 16 -3.39 3.58 -6.37
CA THR A 16 -4.80 3.81 -6.07
C THR A 16 -5.10 3.40 -4.64
N ILE A 17 -5.24 4.38 -3.74
CA ILE A 17 -5.70 4.18 -2.37
C ILE A 17 -7.22 4.29 -2.35
N ILE A 18 -7.89 3.23 -1.93
CA ILE A 18 -9.34 3.18 -1.75
C ILE A 18 -9.61 3.28 -0.26
N ILE A 19 -10.29 4.35 0.17
CA ILE A 19 -10.74 4.52 1.55
C ILE A 19 -12.27 4.49 1.60
N LYS A 20 -12.83 3.65 2.47
CA LYS A 20 -14.27 3.51 2.67
C LYS A 20 -14.61 3.62 4.15
N PRO A 21 -15.60 4.42 4.54
CA PRO A 21 -16.13 4.38 5.89
C PRO A 21 -16.89 3.07 6.13
N TYR A 22 -16.86 2.56 7.35
CA TYR A 22 -17.75 1.48 7.79
C TYR A 22 -19.07 2.03 8.34
N GLU A 23 -20.13 1.21 8.32
CA GLU A 23 -21.45 1.58 8.83
C GLU A 23 -21.44 1.79 10.35
N ASP A 24 -20.66 0.99 11.10
CA ASP A 24 -20.53 1.08 12.56
C ASP A 24 -19.49 2.12 13.04
N GLY A 25 -18.90 2.88 12.12
CA GLY A 25 -17.82 3.83 12.39
C GLY A 25 -16.43 3.27 12.06
N GLY A 26 -15.47 4.18 11.94
CA GLY A 26 -14.13 3.87 11.42
C GLY A 26 -14.06 3.83 9.90
N TYR A 27 -12.86 3.56 9.41
CA TYR A 27 -12.51 3.60 7.99
C TYR A 27 -11.61 2.42 7.65
N PHE A 28 -11.91 1.82 6.50
CA PHE A 28 -11.08 0.83 5.83
C PHE A 28 -10.29 1.50 4.72
N ALA A 29 -9.00 1.18 4.60
CA ALA A 29 -8.21 1.53 3.43
C ALA A 29 -7.49 0.33 2.85
N MET A 30 -7.35 0.34 1.53
CA MET A 30 -6.56 -0.64 0.79
C MET A 30 -5.91 0.00 -0.43
N ILE A 31 -4.86 -0.62 -0.94
CA ILE A 31 -4.22 -0.24 -2.20
C ILE A 31 -4.64 -1.25 -3.26
N ALA A 32 -5.27 -0.78 -4.34
CA ALA A 32 -5.88 -1.65 -5.35
C ALA A 32 -4.86 -2.56 -6.03
N GLU A 33 -3.63 -2.08 -6.23
CA GLU A 33 -2.56 -2.83 -6.87
C GLU A 33 -1.85 -3.83 -5.94
N PHE A 34 -1.96 -3.68 -4.62
CA PHE A 34 -1.19 -4.44 -3.64
C PHE A 34 -2.11 -5.42 -2.89
N PRO A 35 -2.27 -6.66 -3.38
CA PRO A 35 -3.14 -7.63 -2.73
C PRO A 35 -2.67 -7.89 -1.30
N GLY A 36 -3.57 -7.64 -0.34
CA GLY A 36 -3.29 -7.79 1.09
C GLY A 36 -2.69 -6.56 1.77
N CYS A 37 -2.41 -5.47 1.05
CA CYS A 37 -2.05 -4.19 1.67
C CYS A 37 -3.32 -3.41 2.04
N MET A 38 -3.74 -3.56 3.29
CA MET A 38 -4.95 -2.94 3.84
C MET A 38 -4.77 -2.58 5.30
N THR A 39 -5.55 -1.60 5.76
CA THR A 39 -5.56 -1.15 7.14
C THR A 39 -6.95 -0.63 7.51
N GLU A 40 -7.21 -0.51 8.80
CA GLU A 40 -8.42 0.08 9.33
C GLU A 40 -8.08 0.95 10.55
N ALA A 41 -8.78 2.07 10.69
CA ALA A 41 -8.64 2.94 11.85
C ALA A 41 -9.93 3.71 12.13
N ASP A 42 -10.01 4.36 13.29
CA ASP A 42 -11.22 5.09 13.71
C ASP A 42 -11.45 6.38 12.91
N THR A 43 -10.39 6.98 12.36
CA THR A 43 -10.46 8.26 11.65
C THR A 43 -9.82 8.18 10.27
N TRP A 44 -10.38 8.95 9.32
CA TRP A 44 -9.87 9.02 7.95
C TRP A 44 -8.38 9.36 7.87
N ALA A 45 -7.93 10.32 8.71
CA ALA A 45 -6.54 10.78 8.71
C ALA A 45 -5.59 9.66 9.18
N GLU A 46 -5.94 8.99 10.29
CA GLU A 46 -5.14 7.87 10.81
C GLU A 46 -5.10 6.72 9.80
N THR A 47 -6.25 6.36 9.21
CA THR A 47 -6.31 5.32 8.18
C THR A 47 -5.43 5.66 6.97
N TYR A 48 -5.42 6.93 6.54
CA TYR A 48 -4.58 7.39 5.44
C TYR A 48 -3.08 7.31 5.79
N GLU A 49 -2.67 7.74 6.99
CA GLU A 49 -1.27 7.63 7.42
C GLU A 49 -0.84 6.16 7.52
N MET A 50 -1.69 5.29 8.07
CA MET A 50 -1.40 3.87 8.19
C MET A 50 -1.29 3.16 6.84
N ILE A 51 -2.15 3.45 5.87
CA ILE A 51 -2.10 2.79 4.56
C ILE A 51 -0.88 3.25 3.75
N VAL A 52 -0.44 4.50 3.93
CA VAL A 52 0.80 5.01 3.33
C VAL A 52 2.01 4.28 3.91
N GLY A 53 2.09 4.06 5.22
CA GLY A 53 3.16 3.26 5.82
C GLY A 53 3.10 1.79 5.42
N ALA A 54 1.90 1.21 5.35
CA ALA A 54 1.70 -0.17 4.91
C ALA A 54 2.13 -0.37 3.44
N LYS A 55 1.96 0.65 2.60
CA LYS A 55 2.46 0.68 1.21
C LYS A 55 3.96 0.47 1.15
N GLU A 56 4.70 1.24 1.94
CA GLU A 56 6.17 1.21 1.96
C GLU A 56 6.67 -0.15 2.43
N ALA A 57 6.12 -0.64 3.54
CA ALA A 57 6.45 -1.96 4.08
C ALA A 57 6.13 -3.10 3.10
N TRP A 58 5.03 -3.00 2.36
CA TRP A 58 4.65 -4.03 1.36
C TRP A 58 5.63 -4.04 0.17
N ILE A 59 6.05 -2.86 -0.31
CA ILE A 59 7.06 -2.74 -1.37
C ILE A 59 8.41 -3.31 -0.90
N GLU A 60 8.85 -2.91 0.30
CA GLU A 60 10.10 -3.42 0.90
C GLU A 60 10.10 -4.94 1.00
N ALA A 61 9.06 -5.53 1.63
CA ALA A 61 8.94 -6.97 1.79
C ALA A 61 8.89 -7.71 0.44
N THR A 62 8.22 -7.14 -0.57
CA THR A 62 8.13 -7.74 -1.91
C THR A 62 9.50 -7.76 -2.61
N LEU A 63 10.26 -6.66 -2.49
CA LEU A 63 11.61 -6.56 -3.03
C LEU A 63 12.58 -7.51 -2.31
N GLU A 64 12.48 -7.62 -0.98
CA GLU A 64 13.30 -8.57 -0.19
C GLU A 64 13.01 -10.03 -0.53
N MET A 65 11.75 -10.38 -0.80
CA MET A 65 11.36 -11.72 -1.24
C MET A 65 11.77 -12.05 -2.69
N GLY A 66 12.38 -11.10 -3.42
CA GLY A 66 12.77 -11.28 -4.82
C GLY A 66 11.58 -11.47 -5.78
N LEU A 67 10.38 -11.09 -5.34
CA LEU A 67 9.18 -11.14 -6.16
C LEU A 67 9.17 -9.93 -7.09
N VAL A 68 8.99 -10.19 -8.38
CA VAL A 68 8.75 -9.12 -9.36
C VAL A 68 7.38 -8.54 -9.04
N LEU A 69 7.34 -7.24 -8.73
CA LEU A 69 6.10 -6.50 -8.61
C LEU A 69 5.34 -6.68 -9.92
N ILE A 70 4.23 -7.42 -9.85
CA ILE A 70 3.42 -7.79 -11.01
C ILE A 70 2.76 -6.51 -11.50
N SER A 71 3.46 -5.74 -12.33
CA SER A 71 2.84 -4.69 -13.13
C SER A 71 1.99 -5.40 -14.18
N CYS A 72 0.68 -5.41 -13.98
CA CYS A 72 -0.26 -5.78 -15.03
C CYS A 72 -0.34 -4.65 -16.06
#